data_AF-A0A3M2GQL3-F1
#
_entry.id   AF-A0A3M2GQL3-F1
#
_cell.length_a   1.000
_cell.length_b   1.000
_cell.length_c   1.000
_cell.angle_alpha   90.00
_cell.angle_beta   90.00
_cell.angle_gamma   90.00
#
_symmetry.space_group_name_H-M   'P 1'
#
loop_
_entity.id
_entity.type
_entity.pdbx_description
1 polymer ?
#
loop_
_entity_poly.entity_id
_entity_poly.type
_entity_poly.pdbx_seq_one_letter_code
_entity_poly.pdbx_strand_id
1 'polypeptide(L)'
;DCRDDMSFVTEEVFGPLMAVLAFEDEGEVVARANATPYGLAAGVFTRDFDRAHRVADALEAGVVWINDYNVLPPSLPFGGHKQSGLGHENGVATIDHYTRRRSIYARVDPGPRPGDR
;
A
#
# COMPACT_ATOMS: atom_id res chain seq x y z
N ASP A 1 -18.35 -22.90 6.69
CA ASP A 1 -18.12 -22.34 5.36
C ASP A 1 -18.20 -20.82 5.46
N CYS A 2 -17.17 -20.11 5.02
CA CYS A 2 -17.12 -18.65 5.11
C CYS A 2 -17.69 -18.06 3.81
N ARG A 3 -18.51 -17.01 3.91
CA ARG A 3 -19.11 -16.36 2.74
C ARG A 3 -18.77 -14.87 2.76
N ASP A 4 -18.71 -14.28 1.57
CA ASP A 4 -18.33 -12.87 1.37
C ASP A 4 -19.28 -11.87 2.05
N ASP A 5 -20.50 -12.29 2.41
CA ASP A 5 -21.50 -11.45 3.08
C ASP A 5 -21.39 -11.45 4.61
N MET A 6 -20.50 -12.27 5.19
CA MET A 6 -20.36 -12.39 6.63
C MET A 6 -19.52 -11.23 7.19
N SER A 7 -19.99 -10.60 8.27
CA SER A 7 -19.31 -9.43 8.86
C SER A 7 -17.86 -9.73 9.28
N PHE A 8 -17.57 -10.91 9.83
CA PHE A 8 -16.20 -11.29 10.21
C PHE A 8 -15.27 -11.55 9.01
N VAL A 9 -15.79 -11.57 7.78
CA VAL A 9 -15.01 -11.65 6.54
C VAL A 9 -14.72 -10.25 6.00
N THR A 10 -15.66 -9.31 6.15
CA THR A 10 -15.58 -7.96 5.55
C THR A 10 -15.11 -6.87 6.50
N GLU A 11 -15.29 -7.06 7.81
CA GLU A 11 -14.92 -6.11 8.86
C GLU A 11 -13.71 -6.62 9.64
N GLU A 12 -12.85 -5.67 10.05
CA GLU A 12 -11.65 -5.98 10.81
C GLU A 12 -12.00 -6.44 12.24
N VAL A 13 -11.62 -7.66 12.58
CA VAL A 13 -11.90 -8.26 13.90
C VAL A 13 -10.83 -7.90 14.95
N PHE A 14 -9.59 -7.63 14.51
CA PHE A 14 -8.45 -7.28 15.37
C PHE A 14 -8.15 -8.29 16.52
N GLY A 15 -8.52 -9.55 16.31
CA GLY A 15 -8.30 -10.67 17.23
C GLY A 15 -7.69 -11.88 16.52
N PRO A 16 -7.41 -12.99 17.23
CA PRO A 16 -6.82 -14.20 16.66
C PRO A 16 -7.85 -15.01 15.85
N LEU A 17 -8.37 -14.41 14.77
CA LEU A 17 -9.37 -14.97 13.88
C LEU A 17 -8.90 -14.83 12.44
N MET A 18 -9.06 -15.90 11.66
CA MET A 18 -8.80 -15.92 10.22
C MET A 18 -9.97 -16.58 9.50
N ALA A 19 -10.55 -15.88 8.52
CA ALA A 19 -11.52 -16.46 7.61
C ALA A 19 -10.80 -17.17 6.45
N VAL A 20 -11.25 -18.37 6.09
CA VAL A 20 -10.71 -19.14 4.96
C VAL A 20 -11.81 -19.32 3.94
N LEU A 21 -11.57 -18.85 2.72
CA LEU A 21 -12.50 -18.91 1.59
C LEU A 21 -11.81 -19.61 0.42
N ALA A 22 -12.47 -20.61 -0.16
CA ALA A 22 -11.99 -21.30 -1.34
C ALA A 22 -12.21 -20.47 -2.61
N PHE A 23 -11.38 -20.67 -3.63
CA PHE A 23 -11.51 -20.07 -4.96
C PHE A 23 -11.00 -21.06 -6.00
N GLU A 24 -11.41 -20.90 -7.26
CA GLU A 24 -10.96 -21.75 -8.37
C GLU A 24 -10.22 -20.97 -9.44
N ASP A 25 -10.62 -19.70 -9.65
CA ASP A 25 -10.04 -18.85 -10.68
C ASP A 25 -9.17 -17.73 -10.09
N GLU A 26 -8.10 -17.39 -10.81
CA GLU A 26 -7.16 -16.34 -10.41
C GLU A 26 -7.79 -14.94 -10.53
N GLY A 27 -8.58 -14.68 -11.57
CA GLY A 27 -9.26 -13.40 -11.75
C GLY A 27 -10.36 -13.20 -10.70
N GLU A 28 -11.12 -14.25 -10.42
CA GLU A 28 -12.13 -14.26 -9.34
C GLU A 28 -11.51 -13.91 -7.99
N VAL A 29 -10.43 -14.59 -7.58
CA VAL A 29 -9.83 -14.37 -6.26
C VAL A 29 -9.21 -12.98 -6.13
N VAL A 30 -8.62 -12.43 -7.20
CA VAL A 30 -8.10 -11.06 -7.20
C VAL A 30 -9.24 -10.06 -7.07
N ALA A 31 -10.33 -10.21 -7.83
CA ALA A 31 -11.49 -9.35 -7.73
C ALA A 31 -12.10 -9.39 -6.32
N ARG A 32 -12.20 -10.59 -5.73
CA ARG A 32 -12.71 -10.80 -4.37
C ARG A 32 -11.77 -10.24 -3.30
N ALA A 33 -10.46 -10.39 -3.45
CA ALA A 33 -9.46 -9.80 -2.57
C ALA A 33 -9.47 -8.27 -2.59
N ASN A 34 -9.78 -7.65 -3.73
CA ASN A 34 -9.89 -6.21 -3.87
C ASN A 34 -11.27 -5.67 -3.43
N ALA A 35 -12.28 -6.53 -3.27
CA ALA A 35 -13.65 -6.20 -2.85
C ALA A 35 -13.76 -5.92 -1.33
N THR A 36 -12.82 -5.13 -0.80
CA THR A 36 -12.79 -4.64 0.58
C THR A 36 -12.57 -3.12 0.59
N PRO A 37 -13.13 -2.39 1.56
CA PRO A 37 -12.83 -0.97 1.74
C PRO A 37 -11.39 -0.72 2.21
N TYR A 38 -10.67 -1.76 2.65
CA TYR A 38 -9.30 -1.68 3.14
C TYR A 38 -8.27 -1.99 2.04
N GLY A 39 -7.05 -1.47 2.18
CA GLY A 39 -5.97 -1.65 1.23
C GLY A 39 -4.60 -1.51 1.88
N LEU A 40 -4.43 -2.06 3.10
CA LEU A 40 -3.18 -1.95 3.85
C LEU A 40 -2.13 -2.92 3.31
N ALA A 41 -2.43 -4.22 3.41
CA ALA A 41 -1.48 -5.26 3.11
C ALA A 41 -2.16 -6.51 2.51
N ALA A 42 -1.43 -7.23 1.66
CA ALA A 42 -1.87 -8.48 1.06
C ALA A 42 -0.70 -9.46 0.90
N GLY A 43 -0.98 -10.73 0.60
CA GLY A 43 0.04 -11.74 0.39
C GLY A 43 -0.35 -12.76 -0.67
N VAL A 44 0.65 -13.25 -1.39
CA VAL A 44 0.51 -14.26 -2.45
C VAL A 44 1.44 -15.42 -2.15
N PHE A 45 0.87 -16.62 -2.06
CA PHE A 45 1.64 -17.86 -1.87
C PHE A 45 1.52 -18.74 -3.11
N THR A 46 2.62 -18.93 -3.82
CA THR A 46 2.68 -19.74 -5.05
C THR A 46 4.12 -20.12 -5.38
N ARG A 47 4.30 -21.24 -6.09
CA ARG A 47 5.60 -21.63 -6.66
C ARG A 47 5.84 -21.07 -8.05
N ASP A 48 4.80 -20.55 -8.69
CA ASP A 48 4.86 -19.92 -10.01
C ASP A 48 5.23 -18.44 -9.85
N PHE A 49 6.42 -18.09 -10.32
CA PHE A 49 6.98 -16.75 -10.20
C PHE A 49 6.21 -15.70 -11.03
N ASP A 50 5.79 -16.06 -12.25
CA ASP A 50 5.04 -15.16 -13.12
C ASP A 50 3.66 -14.88 -12.54
N ARG A 51 3.01 -15.92 -11.97
CA ARG A 51 1.79 -15.76 -11.20
C ARG A 51 1.99 -14.87 -9.99
N ALA A 52 3.09 -15.07 -9.23
CA ALA A 52 3.35 -14.31 -8.03
C ALA A 52 3.37 -12.80 -8.32
N HIS A 53 4.13 -12.38 -9.34
CA HIS A 53 4.23 -10.98 -9.73
C HIS A 53 2.95 -10.43 -10.35
N ARG A 54 2.28 -11.19 -11.22
CA ARG A 54 1.02 -10.76 -11.84
C ARG A 54 -0.10 -10.55 -10.81
N VAL A 55 -0.25 -11.48 -9.87
CA VAL A 55 -1.25 -11.34 -8.80
C VAL A 55 -0.86 -10.22 -7.85
N ALA A 56 0.43 -10.10 -7.48
CA ALA A 56 0.88 -9.04 -6.59
C ALA A 56 0.64 -7.64 -7.17
N ASP A 57 0.86 -7.44 -8.47
CA ASP A 57 0.60 -6.18 -9.18
C ASP A 57 -0.90 -5.83 -9.25
N ALA A 58 -1.77 -6.86 -9.34
CA ALA A 58 -3.21 -6.68 -9.43
C ALA A 58 -3.92 -6.44 -8.08
N LEU A 59 -3.24 -6.66 -6.95
CA LEU A 59 -3.80 -6.46 -5.62
C LEU A 59 -3.74 -4.99 -5.21
N GLU A 60 -4.88 -4.45 -4.76
CA GLU A 60 -5.02 -3.07 -4.32
C GLU A 60 -4.61 -2.89 -2.86
N ALA A 61 -3.33 -3.06 -2.57
CA ALA A 61 -2.73 -2.90 -1.23
C ALA A 61 -1.40 -2.14 -1.30
N GLY A 62 -1.07 -1.40 -0.24
CA GLY A 62 0.20 -0.66 -0.21
C GLY A 62 1.42 -1.55 0.08
N VAL A 63 1.22 -2.74 0.66
CA VAL A 63 2.27 -3.75 0.85
C VAL A 63 1.78 -5.11 0.37
N VAL A 64 2.56 -5.77 -0.48
CA VAL A 64 2.27 -7.13 -0.95
C VAL A 64 3.46 -8.04 -0.69
N TRP A 65 3.26 -9.14 0.04
CA TRP A 65 4.27 -10.17 0.23
C TRP A 65 4.10 -11.32 -0.75
N ILE A 66 5.22 -11.89 -1.20
CA ILE A 66 5.24 -13.12 -1.99
C ILE A 66 5.95 -14.20 -1.17
N ASN A 67 5.26 -15.30 -0.89
CA ASN A 67 5.75 -16.47 -0.14
C ASN A 67 6.29 -16.17 1.27
N ASP A 68 5.86 -15.06 1.86
CA ASP A 68 6.12 -14.65 3.24
C ASP A 68 4.93 -13.82 3.73
N TYR A 69 4.87 -13.46 5.01
CA TYR A 69 3.83 -12.58 5.52
C TYR A 69 4.31 -11.80 6.75
N ASN A 70 3.97 -10.51 6.81
CA ASN A 70 4.27 -9.65 7.95
C ASN A 70 5.78 -9.50 8.27
N VAL A 71 6.63 -9.60 7.24
CA VAL A 71 8.06 -9.29 7.33
C VAL A 71 8.30 -7.90 6.75
N LEU A 72 8.76 -6.97 7.58
CA LEU A 72 8.89 -5.56 7.21
C LEU A 72 10.22 -4.96 7.71
N PRO A 73 11.28 -5.00 6.90
CA PRO A 73 12.53 -4.32 7.20
C PRO A 73 12.33 -2.80 7.36
N PRO A 74 13.03 -2.12 8.29
CA PRO A 74 12.87 -0.67 8.54
C PRO A 74 13.12 0.24 7.33
N SER A 75 13.78 -0.26 6.30
CA SER A 75 14.07 0.47 5.07
C SER A 75 12.92 0.45 4.06
N LEU A 76 11.96 -0.48 4.18
CA LEU A 76 10.84 -0.58 3.25
C LEU A 76 9.70 0.33 3.69
N PRO A 77 9.14 1.16 2.80
CA PRO A 77 7.99 1.98 3.13
C PRO A 77 6.78 1.09 3.48
N PHE A 78 6.04 1.48 4.51
CA PHE A 78 4.83 0.79 4.96
C PHE A 78 3.67 1.76 5.00
N GLY A 79 2.62 1.45 4.26
CA GLY A 79 1.45 2.30 4.13
C GLY A 79 0.39 1.57 3.32
N GLY A 80 -0.80 2.14 3.25
CA GLY A 80 -1.93 1.54 2.57
C GLY A 80 -2.63 2.49 1.61
N HIS A 81 -3.73 2.01 1.06
CA HIS A 81 -4.65 2.72 0.20
C HIS A 81 -6.09 2.62 0.73
N LYS A 82 -7.04 3.24 0.02
CA LYS A 82 -8.47 3.23 0.39
C LYS A 82 -8.70 3.77 1.81
N GLN A 83 -9.48 3.07 2.64
CA GLN A 83 -9.71 3.47 4.02
C GLN A 83 -8.54 3.13 4.96
N SER A 84 -7.46 2.50 4.47
CA SER A 84 -6.27 2.21 5.25
C SER A 84 -5.33 3.41 5.43
N GLY A 85 -5.70 4.59 4.93
CA GLY A 85 -5.03 5.85 5.20
C GLY A 85 -4.17 6.38 4.05
N LEU A 86 -3.35 7.39 4.36
CA LEU A 86 -2.50 8.10 3.41
C LEU A 86 -1.08 8.22 3.96
N GLY A 87 -0.11 8.20 3.06
CA GLY A 87 1.31 8.30 3.41
C GLY A 87 1.95 6.93 3.68
N HIS A 88 3.24 6.97 3.98
CA HIS A 88 4.02 5.79 4.30
C HIS A 88 4.93 6.08 5.49
N GLU A 89 4.99 5.12 6.39
CA GLU A 89 6.00 5.01 7.43
C GLU A 89 7.21 4.24 6.90
N ASN A 90 8.28 4.16 7.71
CA ASN A 90 9.59 3.61 7.36
C ASN A 90 10.29 4.23 6.13
N GLY A 91 11.52 3.78 5.89
CA GLY A 91 12.35 4.16 4.76
C GLY A 91 12.56 5.67 4.57
N VAL A 92 12.96 6.03 3.34
CA VAL A 92 13.16 7.44 2.95
C VAL A 92 11.84 8.21 2.91
N ALA A 93 10.73 7.52 2.64
CA ALA A 93 9.39 8.12 2.61
C ALA A 93 9.05 8.81 3.94
N THR A 94 9.43 8.20 5.06
CA THR A 94 9.26 8.79 6.40
C THR A 94 10.12 10.03 6.59
N ILE A 95 11.39 9.97 6.19
CA ILE A 95 12.29 11.13 6.30
C ILE A 95 11.70 12.32 5.56
N ASP A 96 11.21 12.11 4.34
CA ASP A 96 10.52 13.13 3.56
C ASP A 96 9.23 13.63 4.23
N HIS A 97 8.44 12.74 4.81
CA HIS A 97 7.19 13.09 5.51
C HIS A 97 7.44 13.96 6.75
N TYR A 98 8.49 13.66 7.52
CA TYR A 98 8.91 14.45 8.67
C TYR A 98 9.79 15.66 8.31
N THR A 99 10.09 15.88 7.02
CA THR A 99 10.92 17.00 6.55
C THR A 99 10.06 18.09 5.91
N ARG A 100 10.18 19.32 6.44
CA ARG A 100 9.55 20.49 5.81
C ARG A 100 10.48 21.15 4.81
N ARG A 101 10.21 20.96 3.52
CA ARG A 101 10.95 21.65 2.44
C ARG A 101 10.75 23.17 2.55
N ARG A 102 11.85 23.92 2.46
CA ARG A 102 11.85 25.39 2.47
C ARG A 102 12.79 25.89 1.37
N SER A 103 12.25 26.72 0.48
CA SER A 103 13.04 27.42 -0.54
C SER A 103 13.26 28.86 -0.13
N ILE A 104 14.51 29.33 -0.20
CA ILE A 104 14.87 30.73 -0.04
C ILE A 104 15.55 31.16 -1.34
N TYR A 105 14.94 32.11 -2.04
CA TYR A 105 15.52 32.75 -3.20
C TYR A 105 15.90 34.17 -2.81
N ALA A 106 17.18 34.50 -2.95
CA ALA A 106 17.71 35.81 -2.61
C ALA A 106 18.37 36.42 -3.83
N ARG A 107 18.04 37.69 -4.09
CA ARG A 107 18.75 38.51 -5.04
C ARG A 107 19.77 39.35 -4.28
N VAL A 108 21.05 39.18 -4.60
CA VAL A 108 22.16 39.82 -3.88
C VAL A 108 22.20 41.33 -4.14
N ASP A 109 21.84 41.78 -5.35
CA ASP A 109 21.71 43.20 -5.70
C ASP A 109 20.29 43.50 -6.22
N PRO A 110 19.52 44.37 -5.56
CA PRO A 110 18.14 44.68 -5.94
C PRO A 110 17.99 45.55 -7.20
N GLY A 111 19.06 45.82 -7.96
CA GLY A 111 19.07 46.58 -9.22
C GLY A 111 17.95 46.22 -10.23
N PRO A 112 17.78 47.00 -11.31
CA PRO A 112 16.62 46.89 -12.20
C PRO A 112 16.46 45.47 -12.76
N ARG A 113 15.22 44.96 -12.77
CA ARG A 113 14.94 43.64 -13.33
C ARG A 113 15.05 43.68 -14.85
N PRO A 114 15.44 42.58 -15.51
CA PRO A 114 15.24 42.44 -16.95
C PRO A 114 13.74 42.63 -17.26
N GLY A 115 13.40 43.76 -17.90
CA GLY A 115 12.01 44.15 -18.19
C GLY A 115 11.49 45.38 -17.43
N ASP A 116 12.21 45.91 -16.44
CA ASP A 116 11.94 47.25 -15.89
C ASP A 116 12.45 48.31 -16.90
N ARG A 117 11.65 48.58 -17.94
CA ARG A 117 11.75 49.78 -18.80
C ARG A 117 10.41 50.50 -18.79
#